data_AF-A0A7S1SAZ1-F1
#
_entry.id   AF-A0A7S1SAZ1-F1
#
_cell.length_a   1.000
_cell.length_b   1.000
_cell.length_c   1.000
_cell.angle_alpha   90.00
_cell.angle_beta   90.00
_cell.angle_gamma   90.00
#
_symmetry.space_group_name_H-M   'P 1'
#
loop_
_entity.id
_entity.type
_entity.pdbx_description
1 polymer ?
#
loop_
_entity_poly.entity_id
_entity_poly.type
_entity_poly.pdbx_seq_one_letter_code
_entity_poly.pdbx_strand_id
1 'polypeptide(L)'
;SAFEKVVDGCIEQHGQSWLWPPMRQALSSVFRRGADNSKAEGTATLHSIELWAEGSDEPVAGELGVACGSMYTSLTGFRRGDGTGTVQLLALAGLLIRSGFQCWDLGMHMEYKSHLGAEEIDRRDFVALQQSLRAQGSQLGVALPRAPSASDWPAAELIACIARAKASSADSARESAGAAMTTD
;
A
#
# COMPACT_ATOMS: atom_id res chain seq x y z
N SER A 1 -7.35 12.79 -3.74
CA SER A 1 -6.76 12.50 -2.42
C SER A 1 -7.30 13.47 -1.38
N ALA A 2 -7.42 13.00 -0.13
CA ALA A 2 -7.64 13.80 1.08
C ALA A 2 -6.41 13.75 2.01
N PHE A 3 -5.22 13.94 1.43
CA PHE A 3 -3.92 13.83 2.09
C PHE A 3 -3.86 14.49 3.47
N GLU A 4 -4.30 15.75 3.57
CA GLU A 4 -4.25 16.49 4.85
C GLU A 4 -5.12 15.82 5.92
N LYS A 5 -6.31 15.29 5.56
CA LYS A 5 -7.16 14.53 6.49
C LYS A 5 -6.51 13.24 6.98
N VAL A 6 -5.69 12.60 6.13
CA VAL A 6 -4.93 11.41 6.51
C VAL A 6 -3.80 11.77 7.48
N VAL A 7 -3.07 12.85 7.19
CA VAL A 7 -2.02 13.36 8.08
C VAL A 7 -2.62 13.70 9.45
N ASP A 8 -3.73 14.43 9.47
CA ASP A 8 -4.43 14.80 10.71
C ASP A 8 -4.92 13.56 11.47
N GLY A 9 -5.55 12.60 10.79
CA GLY A 9 -5.96 11.34 11.42
C GLY A 9 -4.80 10.55 12.03
N CYS A 10 -3.63 10.54 11.38
CA CYS A 10 -2.43 9.89 11.93
C CYS A 10 -1.92 10.62 13.19
N ILE A 11 -1.96 11.96 13.21
CA ILE A 11 -1.57 12.76 14.38
C ILE A 11 -2.56 12.56 15.54
N GLU A 12 -3.86 12.52 15.25
CA GLU A 12 -4.90 12.25 16.25
C GLU A 12 -4.66 10.89 16.94
N GLN A 13 -4.33 9.86 16.17
CA GLN A 13 -4.17 8.51 16.71
C GLN A 13 -2.84 8.27 17.43
N HIS A 14 -1.73 8.81 16.90
CA HIS A 14 -0.38 8.49 17.37
C HIS A 14 0.35 9.66 18.04
N GLY A 15 -0.29 10.83 18.11
CA GLY A 15 0.38 12.09 18.44
C GLY A 15 1.30 12.57 17.31
N GLN A 16 2.02 13.67 17.55
CA GLN A 16 2.92 14.23 16.53
C GLN A 16 4.07 13.29 16.18
N SER A 17 4.69 12.63 17.16
CA SER A 17 5.80 11.68 16.95
C SER A 17 6.80 12.17 15.88
N TRP A 18 7.11 11.35 14.88
CA TRP A 18 7.97 11.68 13.75
C TRP A 18 7.29 12.55 12.67
N LEU A 19 5.96 12.73 12.70
CA LEU A 19 5.16 13.61 11.82
C LEU A 19 5.15 15.09 12.30
N TRP A 20 6.26 15.56 12.86
CA TRP A 20 6.43 16.96 13.27
C TRP A 20 6.47 17.92 12.04
N PRO A 21 6.29 19.26 12.22
CA PRO A 21 5.91 20.14 11.11
C PRO A 21 6.83 20.14 9.87
N PRO A 22 8.17 20.23 9.99
CA PRO A 22 9.07 20.06 8.85
C PRO A 22 9.00 18.70 8.15
N MET A 23 8.76 17.60 8.87
CA MET A 23 8.53 16.31 8.22
C MET A 23 7.26 16.34 7.37
N ARG A 24 6.18 16.93 7.89
CA ARG A 24 4.93 17.12 7.13
C ARG A 24 5.16 17.97 5.88
N GLN A 25 5.89 19.07 5.99
CA GLN A 25 6.25 19.90 4.83
C GLN A 25 7.04 19.13 3.77
N ALA A 26 8.01 18.30 4.20
CA ALA A 26 8.78 17.45 3.29
C ALA A 26 7.89 16.42 2.59
N LEU A 27 7.04 15.72 3.34
CA LEU A 27 6.09 14.73 2.82
C LEU A 27 5.08 15.37 1.86
N SER A 28 4.43 16.47 2.23
CA SER A 28 3.53 17.22 1.33
C SER A 28 4.24 17.67 0.05
N SER A 29 5.52 18.04 0.14
CA SER A 29 6.31 18.44 -1.03
C SER A 29 6.60 17.26 -1.95
N VAL A 30 6.91 16.08 -1.40
CA VAL A 30 7.09 14.84 -2.18
C VAL A 30 5.77 14.39 -2.79
N PHE A 31 4.67 14.42 -2.02
CA PHE A 31 3.32 14.10 -2.49
C PHE A 31 2.93 14.92 -3.72
N ARG A 32 3.09 16.25 -3.64
CA ARG A 32 2.74 17.17 -4.74
C ARG A 32 3.61 16.94 -5.99
N ARG A 33 4.90 16.65 -5.82
CA ARG A 33 5.82 16.35 -6.94
C ARG A 33 5.62 14.97 -7.55
N GLY A 34 5.05 14.03 -6.81
CA GLY A 34 4.83 12.66 -7.28
C GLY A 34 3.91 12.59 -8.50
N ALA A 35 2.99 13.54 -8.64
CA ALA A 35 2.12 13.64 -9.81
C ALA A 35 2.92 13.89 -11.12
N ASP A 36 3.99 14.68 -11.05
CA ASP A 36 4.79 15.06 -12.21
C ASP A 36 5.88 14.02 -12.54
N ASN A 37 6.40 13.34 -11.52
CA ASN A 37 7.54 12.42 -11.63
C ASN A 37 7.17 10.93 -11.69
N SER A 38 5.89 10.58 -11.74
CA SER A 38 5.38 9.19 -11.75
C SER A 38 5.91 8.29 -12.88
N LYS A 39 6.61 8.86 -13.88
CA LYS A 39 7.20 8.15 -15.03
C LYS A 39 8.71 7.98 -14.97
N ALA A 40 9.40 8.58 -14.00
CA ALA A 40 10.84 8.47 -13.87
C ALA A 40 11.21 7.19 -13.09
N GLU A 41 11.89 6.25 -13.74
CA GLU A 41 12.36 5.01 -13.14
C GLU A 41 13.13 5.26 -11.83
N GLY A 42 12.90 4.41 -10.82
CA GLY A 42 13.57 4.51 -9.52
C GLY A 42 13.15 5.69 -8.64
N THR A 43 12.18 6.51 -9.05
CA THR A 43 11.70 7.64 -8.24
C THR A 43 10.68 7.18 -7.21
N ALA A 44 10.90 7.56 -5.95
CA ALA A 44 9.94 7.33 -4.87
C ALA A 44 8.78 8.33 -4.96
N THR A 45 7.54 7.83 -4.87
CA THR A 45 6.33 8.64 -4.83
C THR A 45 5.59 8.44 -3.51
N LEU A 46 5.17 9.52 -2.87
CA LEU A 46 4.37 9.46 -1.65
C LEU A 46 2.89 9.37 -2.02
N HIS A 47 2.15 8.51 -1.32
CA HIS A 47 0.72 8.29 -1.49
C HIS A 47 -0.01 8.51 -0.17
N SER A 48 -1.23 9.03 -0.26
CA SER A 48 -2.24 8.89 0.79
C SER A 48 -3.34 7.99 0.26
N ILE A 49 -3.70 6.97 1.03
CA ILE A 49 -4.76 6.02 0.70
C ILE A 49 -5.86 6.16 1.73
N GLU A 50 -7.08 6.42 1.28
CA GLU A 50 -8.22 6.72 2.14
C GLU A 50 -9.32 5.67 2.03
N LEU A 51 -9.86 5.22 3.16
CA LEU A 51 -11.11 4.45 3.24
C LEU A 51 -12.23 5.37 3.68
N TRP A 52 -13.28 5.39 2.87
CA TRP A 52 -14.47 6.20 3.09
C TRP A 52 -15.66 5.31 3.41
N ALA A 53 -16.46 5.71 4.40
CA ALA A 53 -17.82 5.20 4.54
C ALA A 53 -18.74 5.93 3.55
N GLU A 54 -19.76 5.24 3.07
CA GLU A 54 -20.75 5.83 2.18
C GLU A 54 -21.42 7.05 2.84
N GLY A 55 -21.47 8.17 2.11
CA GLY A 55 -22.04 9.42 2.61
C GLY A 55 -21.22 10.15 3.67
N SER A 56 -19.99 9.70 3.98
CA SER A 56 -19.11 10.38 4.96
C SER A 56 -18.27 11.47 4.30
N ASP A 57 -18.20 12.63 4.94
CA ASP A 57 -17.28 13.72 4.57
C ASP A 57 -15.86 13.55 5.14
N GLU A 58 -15.66 12.57 6.03
CA GLU A 58 -14.37 12.24 6.63
C GLU A 58 -13.97 10.79 6.34
N PRO A 59 -12.68 10.50 6.08
CA PRO A 59 -12.19 9.13 5.96
C PRO A 59 -12.32 8.41 7.31
N VAL A 60 -12.79 7.16 7.25
CA VAL A 60 -12.93 6.27 8.42
C VAL A 60 -11.64 5.50 8.71
N ALA A 61 -10.73 5.43 7.74
CA ALA A 61 -9.35 5.00 7.94
C ALA A 61 -8.49 5.54 6.79
N GLY A 62 -7.17 5.48 6.94
CA GLY A 62 -6.27 5.83 5.87
C GLY A 62 -4.81 5.65 6.27
N GLU A 63 -3.92 5.71 5.30
CA GLU A 63 -2.49 5.67 5.56
C GLU A 63 -1.67 6.48 4.56
N LEU A 64 -0.46 6.83 5.00
CA LEU A 64 0.63 7.34 4.19
C LEU A 64 1.57 6.19 3.85
N GLY A 65 1.95 6.10 2.57
CA GLY A 65 2.92 5.11 2.11
C GLY A 65 3.74 5.61 0.93
N VAL A 66 4.85 4.95 0.65
CA VAL A 66 5.77 5.29 -0.43
C VAL A 66 5.82 4.15 -1.43
N ALA A 67 5.65 4.46 -2.72
CA ALA A 67 5.91 3.53 -3.80
C ALA A 67 7.29 3.82 -4.42
N CYS A 68 8.09 2.77 -4.61
CA CYS A 68 9.34 2.81 -5.35
C CYS A 68 9.40 1.58 -6.27
N GLY A 69 9.16 1.80 -7.56
CA GLY A 69 8.92 0.70 -8.50
C GLY A 69 7.69 -0.12 -8.11
N SER A 70 7.86 -1.45 -8.00
CA SER A 70 6.81 -2.39 -7.59
C SER A 70 6.88 -2.79 -6.11
N MET A 71 7.59 -2.01 -5.28
CA MET A 71 7.56 -2.11 -3.82
C MET A 71 6.79 -0.93 -3.22
N TYR A 72 5.88 -1.23 -2.28
CA TYR A 72 5.14 -0.25 -1.51
C TYR A 72 5.51 -0.37 -0.03
N THR A 73 5.90 0.73 0.61
CA THR A 73 6.24 0.79 2.03
C THR A 73 5.19 1.60 2.78
N SER A 74 4.47 0.95 3.70
CA SER A 74 3.57 1.64 4.63
C SER A 74 4.37 2.42 5.66
N LEU A 75 4.05 3.71 5.83
CA LEU A 75 4.71 4.57 6.83
C LEU A 75 3.91 4.63 8.13
N THR A 76 2.64 5.04 8.02
CA THR A 76 1.76 5.24 9.16
C THR A 76 0.32 5.37 8.69
N GLY A 77 -0.63 4.94 9.52
CA GLY A 77 -2.04 5.03 9.21
C GLY A 77 -2.88 5.21 10.47
N PHE A 78 -4.14 5.56 10.24
CA PHE A 78 -5.14 5.77 11.28
C PHE A 78 -6.43 5.01 10.97
N ARG A 79 -7.26 4.84 12.00
CA ARG A 79 -8.60 4.28 11.89
C ARG A 79 -9.55 4.97 12.86
N ARG A 80 -10.80 5.08 12.44
CA ARG A 80 -11.92 5.59 13.24
C ARG A 80 -12.98 4.49 13.26
N GLY A 81 -13.25 3.95 14.45
CA GLY A 81 -14.19 2.84 14.65
C GLY A 81 -13.55 1.45 14.54
N ASP A 82 -14.35 0.45 14.92
CA ASP A 82 -13.92 -0.94 14.95
C ASP A 82 -13.94 -1.56 13.55
N GLY A 83 -12.95 -2.42 13.27
CA GLY A 83 -12.83 -3.13 11.99
C GLY A 83 -12.36 -2.29 10.81
N THR A 84 -12.44 -0.96 10.86
CA THR A 84 -12.06 -0.08 9.73
C THR A 84 -10.57 -0.19 9.38
N GLY A 85 -9.71 -0.41 10.38
CA GLY A 85 -8.29 -0.70 10.14
C GLY A 85 -8.05 -2.01 9.38
N THR A 86 -8.81 -3.06 9.69
CA THR A 86 -8.73 -4.34 8.96
C THR A 86 -9.23 -4.18 7.53
N VAL A 87 -10.36 -3.49 7.34
CA VAL A 87 -10.89 -3.20 6.00
C VAL A 87 -9.89 -2.38 5.18
N GLN A 88 -9.28 -1.34 5.78
CA GLN A 88 -8.23 -0.55 5.14
C GLN A 88 -7.07 -1.41 4.66
N LEU A 89 -6.51 -2.27 5.54
CA LEU A 89 -5.37 -3.11 5.20
C LEU A 89 -5.71 -4.12 4.09
N LEU A 90 -6.86 -4.78 4.16
CA LEU A 90 -7.26 -5.74 3.14
C LEU A 90 -7.59 -5.04 1.81
N ALA A 91 -8.31 -3.92 1.82
CA ALA A 91 -8.58 -3.16 0.61
C ALA A 91 -7.28 -2.66 -0.04
N LEU A 92 -6.34 -2.15 0.76
CA LEU A 92 -5.02 -1.75 0.28
C LEU A 92 -4.24 -2.93 -0.31
N ALA A 93 -4.24 -4.10 0.32
CA ALA A 93 -3.61 -5.30 -0.24
C ALA A 93 -4.15 -5.60 -1.65
N GLY A 94 -5.47 -5.57 -1.80
CA GLY A 94 -6.14 -5.76 -3.08
C GLY A 94 -5.79 -4.70 -4.12
N LEU A 95 -5.68 -3.44 -3.69
CA LEU A 95 -5.25 -2.33 -4.54
C LEU A 95 -3.82 -2.54 -5.03
N LEU A 96 -2.88 -2.86 -4.13
CA LEU A 96 -1.47 -3.08 -4.46
C LEU A 96 -1.29 -4.25 -5.44
N ILE A 97 -1.96 -5.38 -5.19
CA ILE A 97 -1.94 -6.55 -6.10
C ILE A 97 -2.41 -6.13 -7.51
N ARG A 98 -3.56 -5.44 -7.58
CA ARG A 98 -4.14 -5.03 -8.86
C ARG A 98 -3.31 -3.98 -9.58
N SER A 99 -2.54 -3.19 -8.84
CA SER A 99 -1.60 -2.19 -9.36
C SER A 99 -0.22 -2.78 -9.71
N GLY A 100 -0.03 -4.10 -9.59
CA GLY A 100 1.21 -4.79 -9.98
C GLY A 100 2.35 -4.68 -8.98
N PHE A 101 2.07 -4.31 -7.72
CA PHE A 101 3.08 -4.38 -6.67
C PHE A 101 3.40 -5.84 -6.33
N GLN A 102 4.68 -6.09 -6.08
CA GLN A 102 5.20 -7.42 -5.73
C GLN A 102 5.64 -7.52 -4.28
N CYS A 103 5.87 -6.38 -3.62
CA CYS A 103 6.20 -6.36 -2.21
C CYS A 103 5.44 -5.24 -1.48
N TRP A 104 4.83 -5.60 -0.37
CA TRP A 104 4.29 -4.66 0.61
C TRP A 104 5.13 -4.72 1.88
N ASP A 105 5.98 -3.73 2.06
CA ASP A 105 6.79 -3.53 3.25
C ASP A 105 5.94 -2.87 4.35
N LEU A 106 5.74 -3.62 5.43
CA LEU A 106 4.97 -3.18 6.61
C LEU A 106 5.86 -2.59 7.70
N GLY A 107 7.17 -2.48 7.48
CA GLY A 107 8.13 -2.01 8.48
C GLY A 107 8.36 -3.03 9.60
N MET A 108 8.46 -2.54 10.85
CA MET A 108 8.84 -3.38 11.99
C MET A 108 7.86 -4.53 12.28
N HIS A 109 8.37 -5.65 12.76
CA HIS A 109 7.56 -6.79 13.19
C HIS A 109 6.54 -6.37 14.27
N MET A 110 5.30 -6.83 14.10
CA MET A 110 4.24 -6.76 15.09
C MET A 110 3.34 -7.98 14.90
N GLU A 111 2.87 -8.58 15.98
CA GLU A 111 2.13 -9.86 15.95
C GLU A 111 0.93 -9.86 14.99
N TYR A 112 0.17 -8.75 14.93
CA TYR A 112 -0.97 -8.65 14.02
C TYR A 112 -0.57 -8.71 12.54
N LYS A 113 0.65 -8.30 12.17
CA LYS A 113 1.15 -8.36 10.78
C LYS A 113 1.42 -9.80 10.38
N SER A 114 1.95 -10.61 11.29
CA SER A 114 2.11 -12.05 11.07
C SER A 114 0.77 -12.74 10.87
N HIS A 115 -0.28 -12.36 11.61
CA HIS A 115 -1.64 -12.85 11.37
C HIS A 115 -2.21 -12.46 9.99
N LEU A 116 -1.72 -11.38 9.38
CA LEU A 116 -2.07 -10.99 8.01
C LEU A 116 -1.26 -11.75 6.94
N GLY A 117 -0.27 -12.56 7.35
CA GLY A 117 0.63 -13.29 6.47
C GLY A 117 1.93 -12.55 6.15
N ALA A 118 2.32 -11.54 6.94
CA ALA A 118 3.62 -10.89 6.79
C ALA A 118 4.75 -11.82 7.29
N GLU A 119 5.84 -11.83 6.54
CA GLU A 119 7.04 -12.60 6.85
C GLU A 119 8.19 -11.67 7.25
N GLU A 120 9.03 -12.11 8.18
CA GLU A 120 10.28 -11.43 8.49
C GLU A 120 11.36 -11.85 7.48
N ILE A 121 12.10 -10.88 6.97
CA ILE A 121 13.15 -11.07 5.98
C ILE A 121 14.45 -10.50 6.51
N ASP A 122 15.58 -11.17 6.24
CA ASP A 122 16.90 -10.62 6.60
C ASP A 122 17.13 -9.29 5.87
N ARG A 123 17.83 -8.37 6.53
CA ARG A 123 18.10 -7.04 5.96
C ARG A 123 18.81 -7.12 4.61
N ARG A 124 19.75 -8.06 4.41
CA ARG A 124 20.49 -8.19 3.15
C ARG A 124 19.54 -8.61 2.03
N ASP A 125 18.67 -9.56 2.31
CA ASP A 125 17.68 -10.06 1.35
C ASP A 125 16.63 -8.99 1.03
N PHE A 126 16.17 -8.25 2.05
CA PHE A 126 15.27 -7.10 1.85
C PHE A 126 15.88 -6.03 0.94
N VAL A 127 17.14 -5.65 1.15
CA VAL A 127 17.81 -4.66 0.31
C VAL A 127 17.98 -5.17 -1.12
N ALA A 128 18.33 -6.45 -1.30
CA ALA A 128 18.43 -7.05 -2.63
C ALA A 128 17.08 -7.07 -3.36
N LEU A 129 15.99 -7.40 -2.64
CA LEU A 129 14.62 -7.35 -3.15
C LEU A 129 14.21 -5.91 -3.52
N GLN A 130 14.48 -4.93 -2.66
CA GLN A 130 14.19 -3.53 -2.95
C GLN A 130 14.90 -3.06 -4.23
N GLN A 131 16.16 -3.43 -4.39
CA GLN A 131 16.96 -3.08 -5.57
C GLN A 131 16.42 -3.73 -6.86
N SER A 132 15.89 -4.94 -6.79
CA SER A 132 15.31 -5.62 -7.96
C SER A 132 13.95 -5.05 -8.34
N LEU A 133 13.15 -4.61 -7.35
CA LEU A 133 11.79 -4.10 -7.58
C LEU A 133 11.74 -2.60 -7.92
N ARG A 134 12.71 -1.78 -7.47
CA ARG A 134 12.70 -0.32 -7.72
C ARG A 134 12.78 0.07 -9.20
N ALA A 135 13.29 -0.82 -10.05
CA ALA A 135 13.38 -0.64 -11.50
C ALA A 135 12.14 -1.15 -12.26
N GLN A 136 11.21 -1.80 -11.57
CA GLN A 136 10.02 -2.38 -12.17
C GLN A 136 8.84 -1.41 -12.01
N GLY A 137 8.11 -1.14 -13.09
CA GLY A 137 6.96 -0.23 -13.03
C GLY A 137 5.80 -0.80 -12.22
N SER A 138 5.05 0.07 -11.54
CA SER A 138 3.72 -0.21 -10.97
C SER A 138 2.70 0.77 -11.56
N GLN A 139 1.42 0.42 -11.49
CA GLN A 139 0.33 1.19 -12.12
C GLN A 139 -0.46 2.05 -11.13
N LEU A 140 0.06 2.30 -9.92
CA LEU A 140 -0.61 3.15 -8.95
C LEU A 140 -0.32 4.63 -9.25
N GLY A 141 -1.30 5.32 -9.83
CA GLY A 141 -1.22 6.75 -10.07
C GLY A 141 -1.25 7.55 -8.76
N VAL A 142 -0.60 8.73 -8.77
CA VAL A 142 -0.70 9.70 -7.67
C VAL A 142 -2.03 10.46 -7.82
N ALA A 143 -2.95 10.27 -6.87
CA ALA A 143 -4.25 10.94 -6.92
C ALA A 143 -4.15 12.40 -6.46
N LEU A 144 -4.28 13.36 -7.38
CA LEU A 144 -4.50 14.78 -7.09
C LEU A 144 -5.96 15.03 -6.56
N PRO A 145 -6.33 16.23 -6.06
CA PRO A 145 -7.55 16.39 -5.26
C PRO A 145 -8.82 16.14 -6.08
N ARG A 146 -9.78 15.41 -5.48
CA ARG A 146 -10.96 14.85 -6.17
C ARG A 146 -12.20 15.73 -5.99
N ALA A 147 -12.84 16.09 -7.11
CA ALA A 147 -14.27 15.88 -7.31
C ALA A 147 -14.47 14.41 -7.75
N PRO A 148 -15.62 13.75 -7.54
CA PRO A 148 -15.69 12.30 -7.70
C PRO A 148 -15.30 11.77 -9.09
N SER A 149 -14.10 11.17 -9.20
CA SER A 149 -13.56 10.53 -10.40
C SER A 149 -13.60 8.99 -10.35
N ALA A 150 -13.49 8.35 -11.51
CA ALA A 150 -13.51 6.89 -11.77
C ALA A 150 -12.45 6.00 -11.05
N SER A 151 -11.82 6.50 -10.00
CA SER A 151 -10.77 5.86 -9.20
C SER A 151 -11.25 5.35 -7.83
N ASP A 152 -12.54 5.46 -7.53
CA ASP A 152 -13.10 4.85 -6.32
C ASP A 152 -13.31 3.36 -6.56
N TRP A 153 -12.76 2.55 -5.67
CA TRP A 153 -12.93 1.11 -5.71
C TRP A 153 -13.67 0.68 -4.44
N PRO A 154 -14.80 -0.04 -4.56
CA PRO A 154 -15.45 -0.61 -3.39
C PRO A 154 -14.45 -1.50 -2.64
N ALA A 155 -14.31 -1.30 -1.33
CA ALA A 155 -13.39 -2.09 -0.51
C ALA A 155 -13.62 -3.60 -0.70
N ALA A 156 -14.89 -4.02 -0.78
CA ALA A 156 -15.26 -5.41 -1.01
C ALA A 156 -14.68 -5.98 -2.32
N GLU A 157 -14.63 -5.20 -3.40
CA GLU A 157 -14.06 -5.66 -4.68
C GLU A 157 -12.54 -5.84 -4.61
N LEU A 158 -11.85 -4.89 -3.96
CA LEU A 158 -10.41 -4.98 -3.71
C LEU A 158 -10.08 -6.17 -2.82
N ILE A 159 -10.85 -6.38 -1.74
CA ILE A 159 -10.67 -7.52 -0.84
C ILE A 159 -10.85 -8.84 -1.60
N ALA A 160 -11.84 -8.91 -2.50
CA ALA A 160 -12.03 -10.09 -3.35
C ALA A 160 -10.85 -10.36 -4.31
N CYS A 161 -10.06 -9.34 -4.69
CA CYS A 161 -8.84 -9.54 -5.49
C CYS A 161 -7.80 -10.40 -4.75
N ILE A 162 -7.72 -10.31 -3.42
CA ILE A 162 -6.75 -11.09 -2.64
C ILE A 162 -7.02 -12.59 -2.81
N ALA A 163 -8.29 -13.00 -2.69
CA ALA A 163 -8.67 -14.40 -2.81
C ALA A 163 -8.36 -14.95 -4.22
N ARG A 164 -8.65 -14.15 -5.26
CA ARG A 164 -8.31 -14.50 -6.65
C ARG A 164 -6.80 -14.65 -6.85
N ALA A 165 -6.00 -13.71 -6.34
CA ALA A 165 -4.55 -13.78 -6.44
C ALA A 165 -3.97 -15.01 -5.73
N LYS A 166 -4.46 -15.32 -4.52
CA LYS A 166 -4.05 -16.53 -3.77
C LYS A 166 -4.37 -17.81 -4.54
N ALA A 167 -5.55 -17.90 -5.17
CA ALA A 167 -5.92 -19.04 -5.99
C ALA A 167 -4.98 -19.21 -7.19
N SER A 168 -4.70 -18.13 -7.93
CA SER A 168 -3.77 -18.16 -9.06
C SER A 168 -2.34 -18.56 -8.66
N SER A 169 -1.81 -18.04 -7.55
CA SER A 169 -0.49 -18.43 -7.04
C SER A 169 -0.42 -19.90 -6.64
N ALA A 170 -1.49 -20.44 -6.04
CA ALA A 170 -1.58 -21.85 -5.67
C ALA A 170 -1.62 -22.77 -6.90
N ASP A 171 -2.33 -22.36 -7.96
CA ASP A 171 -2.38 -23.10 -9.22
C ASP A 171 -1.01 -23.10 -9.94
N SER A 172 -0.34 -21.94 -10.04
CA SER A 172 1.02 -21.86 -10.61
C SER A 172 2.06 -22.68 -9.82
N ALA A 173 1.93 -22.74 -8.50
CA ALA A 173 2.78 -23.59 -7.66
C ALA A 173 2.54 -25.09 -7.91
N ARG A 174 1.29 -25.50 -8.18
CA ARG A 174 0.94 -26.88 -8.52
C ARG A 174 1.43 -27.27 -9.92
N GLU A 175 1.30 -26.38 -10.90
CA GLU A 175 1.77 -26.62 -12.27
C GLU A 175 3.29 -26.76 -12.35
N SER A 176 4.03 -25.90 -11.65
CA SER A 176 5.50 -26.00 -11.57
C SER A 176 5.98 -27.26 -10.87
N ALA A 177 5.31 -27.69 -9.80
CA ALA A 177 5.59 -28.96 -9.13
C ALA A 177 5.24 -30.19 -10.01
N GLY A 178 4.16 -30.12 -10.78
CA GLY A 178 3.76 -31.19 -11.72
C GLY A 178 4.72 -31.32 -12.91
N ALA A 179 5.17 -30.21 -13.48
CA ALA A 179 6.13 -30.21 -14.60
C ALA A 179 7.52 -30.73 -14.21
N ALA A 180 7.96 -30.45 -12.98
CA ALA A 180 9.20 -31.00 -12.43
C ALA A 180 9.16 -32.52 -12.19
N MET A 181 7.96 -33.11 -12.10
CA MET A 181 7.78 -34.54 -11.79
C MET A 181 7.55 -35.42 -13.05
N THR A 182 7.30 -34.81 -14.22
CA THR A 182 7.14 -35.50 -15.50
C THR A 182 8.41 -35.46 -16.38
N THR A 183 9.53 -34.98 -15.85
CA THR A 183 10.81 -34.84 -16.58
C THR A 183 11.89 -35.84 -16.15
N ASP A 184 11.52 -36.86 -15.36
CA ASP A 184 12.33 -38.06 -15.06
C ASP A 184 11.82 -39.30 -15.82
#